data_AF-A0AA39RZ47-F1
#
_entry.id   AF-A0AA39RZ47-F1
#
_cell.length_a   1.000
_cell.length_b   1.000
_cell.length_c   1.000
_cell.angle_alpha   90.00
_cell.angle_beta   90.00
_cell.angle_gamma   90.00
#
_symmetry.space_group_name_H-M   'P 1'
#
loop_
_entity.id
_entity.type
_entity.pdbx_description
1 polymer ?
#
loop_
_entity_poly.entity_id
_entity_poly.type
_entity_poly.pdbx_seq_one_letter_code
_entity_poly.pdbx_strand_id
1 'polypeptide(L)'
;MQTRHHVSTTQPTVMLMDLGLLSIRSNGIRPYIIPFDVNQFDPTTEEGAKGINSFFYWYYTTITVVILITTTMVVYIQDSMSWAIGFEIPTMVMACSIVLFLVRTRIYVHVKPG
;
A
#
# COMPACT_ATOMS: atom_id res chain seq x y z
N MET A 1 36.36 -19.70 -27.69
CA MET A 1 35.72 -18.43 -28.10
C MET A 1 34.86 -17.96 -26.93
N GLN A 2 35.39 -17.06 -26.09
CA GLN A 2 34.64 -16.44 -25.00
C GLN A 2 34.13 -15.07 -25.47
N THR A 3 32.82 -14.94 -25.66
CA THR A 3 32.19 -13.65 -25.89
C THR A 3 32.17 -12.89 -24.57
N ARG A 4 33.00 -11.84 -24.44
CA ARG A 4 32.91 -10.91 -23.32
C ARG A 4 31.52 -10.26 -23.35
N HIS A 5 30.66 -10.66 -22.42
CA HIS A 5 29.45 -9.89 -22.13
C HIS A 5 29.91 -8.52 -21.60
N HIS A 6 29.62 -7.46 -22.35
CA HIS A 6 29.77 -6.10 -21.85
C HIS A 6 28.73 -5.96 -20.72
N VAL A 7 29.15 -6.15 -19.48
CA VAL A 7 28.27 -6.02 -18.32
C VAL A 7 27.87 -4.55 -18.24
N SER A 8 26.70 -4.24 -18.76
CA SER A 8 26.05 -2.94 -18.58
C SER A 8 25.78 -2.77 -17.08
N THR A 9 26.63 -2.00 -16.40
CA THR A 9 26.50 -1.69 -14.96
C THR A 9 25.18 -0.97 -14.64
N THR A 10 24.54 -0.36 -15.65
CA THR A 10 23.30 0.40 -15.51
C THR A 10 22.11 -0.47 -15.07
N GLN A 11 21.99 -1.70 -15.57
CA GLN A 11 20.86 -2.59 -15.26
C GLN A 11 20.77 -2.95 -13.77
N PRO A 12 21.82 -3.46 -13.11
CA PRO A 12 21.76 -3.78 -11.68
C PRO A 12 21.65 -2.54 -10.80
N THR A 13 22.23 -1.40 -11.20
CA THR A 13 22.11 -0.14 -10.43
C THR A 13 20.67 0.36 -10.40
N VAL A 14 19.96 0.34 -11.54
CA VAL A 14 18.55 0.74 -11.60
C VAL A 14 17.69 -0.18 -10.75
N MET A 15 17.90 -1.51 -10.83
CA MET A 15 17.17 -2.47 -10.00
C MET A 15 17.37 -2.23 -8.49
N LEU A 16 18.60 -1.93 -8.06
CA LEU A 16 18.90 -1.64 -6.66
C LEU A 16 18.26 -0.33 -6.18
N MET A 17 18.23 0.70 -7.04
CA MET A 17 17.54 1.95 -6.75
C MET A 17 16.03 1.74 -6.59
N ASP A 18 15.40 1.00 -7.51
CA ASP A 18 13.96 0.72 -7.49
C ASP A 18 13.57 -0.08 -6.23
N LEU A 19 14.37 -1.08 -5.86
CA LEU A 19 14.17 -1.86 -4.63
C LEU A 19 14.33 -1.00 -3.37
N GLY A 20 15.29 -0.07 -3.38
CA GLY A 20 15.48 0.90 -2.29
C GLY A 20 14.26 1.79 -2.11
N LEU A 21 13.74 2.36 -3.20
CA LEU A 21 12.52 3.19 -3.19
C LEU A 21 11.28 2.41 -2.73
N LEU A 22 11.11 1.17 -3.21
CA LEU A 22 10.00 0.30 -2.81
C LEU A 22 10.04 -0.03 -1.31
N SER A 23 11.24 -0.24 -0.77
CA SER A 23 11.44 -0.52 0.66
C SER A 23 11.07 0.69 1.51
N ILE A 24 11.51 1.90 1.12
CA ILE A 24 11.14 3.14 1.82
C ILE A 24 9.62 3.33 1.82
N ARG A 25 8.96 3.14 0.66
CA ARG A 25 7.50 3.23 0.54
C ARG A 25 6.76 2.28 1.49
N SER A 26 7.18 1.02 1.54
CA SER A 26 6.48 -0.03 2.30
C SER A 26 6.54 0.18 3.81
N ASN A 27 7.60 0.83 4.30
CA ASN A 27 7.78 1.15 5.71
C ASN A 27 7.15 2.49 6.09
N GLY A 28 7.13 3.46 5.18
CA GLY A 28 6.62 4.81 5.45
C GLY A 28 5.10 4.91 5.58
N ILE A 29 4.31 4.02 4.97
CA ILE A 29 2.83 4.13 4.94
C ILE A 29 2.16 3.69 6.25
N ARG A 30 2.72 2.68 6.90
CA ARG A 30 2.11 2.00 8.05
C ARG A 30 1.97 2.87 9.31
N PRO A 31 2.94 3.72 9.71
CA PRO A 31 2.84 4.45 10.98
C PRO A 31 1.86 5.63 10.97
N TYR A 32 1.50 6.19 9.80
CA TYR A 32 0.61 7.35 9.76
C TYR A 32 -0.86 7.01 9.51
N ILE A 33 -1.15 5.90 8.81
CA ILE A 33 -2.50 5.63 8.32
C ILE A 33 -3.47 5.25 9.45
N ILE A 34 -3.06 4.35 10.34
CA ILE A 34 -3.92 3.85 11.42
C ILE A 34 -4.27 4.98 12.42
N PRO A 35 -3.31 5.79 12.91
CA PRO A 35 -3.65 6.91 13.79
C PRO A 35 -4.54 7.95 13.10
N PHE A 36 -4.32 8.24 11.81
CA PHE A 36 -5.15 9.16 11.05
C PHE A 36 -6.60 8.67 10.92
N ASP A 37 -6.79 7.39 10.60
CA ASP A 37 -8.13 6.79 10.47
C ASP A 37 -8.86 6.74 11.82
N VAL A 38 -8.16 6.40 12.91
CA VAL A 38 -8.74 6.39 14.27
C VAL A 38 -9.08 7.80 14.74
N ASN A 39 -8.31 8.82 14.35
CA ASN A 39 -8.57 10.23 14.68
C ASN A 39 -9.86 10.77 14.05
N GLN A 40 -10.52 10.02 13.16
CA GLN A 40 -11.84 10.38 12.63
C GLN A 40 -12.99 10.11 13.61
N PHE A 41 -12.73 9.31 14.65
CA PHE A 41 -13.72 8.96 15.66
C PHE A 41 -13.44 9.70 16.97
N ASP A 42 -14.48 10.19 17.63
CA ASP A 42 -14.35 10.85 18.93
C ASP A 42 -14.43 9.82 20.07
N PRO A 43 -13.31 9.53 20.78
CA PRO A 43 -13.27 8.53 21.84
C PRO A 43 -14.05 8.93 23.09
N THR A 44 -14.45 10.21 23.23
CA THR A 44 -15.21 10.70 24.39
C THR A 44 -16.70 10.34 24.31
N THR A 45 -17.17 9.92 23.14
CA THR A 45 -18.53 9.47 22.90
C THR A 45 -18.62 7.94 22.89
N GLU A 46 -19.72 7.39 23.43
CA GLU A 46 -19.93 5.93 23.41
C GLU A 46 -20.01 5.39 21.97
N GLU A 47 -20.57 6.17 21.05
CA GLU A 47 -20.65 5.85 19.63
C GLU A 47 -19.28 5.82 18.96
N GLY A 48 -18.40 6.80 19.23
CA GLY A 48 -17.04 6.83 18.69
C GLY A 48 -16.15 5.71 19.24
N ALA A 49 -16.26 5.39 20.54
CA ALA A 49 -15.54 4.25 21.12
C ALA A 49 -15.95 2.91 20.48
N LYS A 50 -17.25 2.69 20.22
CA LYS A 50 -17.76 1.53 19.47
C LYS A 50 -17.27 1.54 18.02
N GLY A 51 -17.24 2.71 17.39
CA GLY A 51 -16.73 2.92 16.03
C GLY A 51 -15.27 2.48 15.88
N ILE A 52 -14.40 2.87 16.82
CA ILE A 52 -12.97 2.48 16.83
C ILE A 52 -12.82 0.96 16.95
N ASN A 53 -13.57 0.30 17.83
CA ASN A 53 -13.48 -1.16 17.99
C ASN A 53 -13.97 -1.89 16.72
N SER A 54 -15.06 -1.42 16.13
CA SER A 54 -15.56 -1.97 14.85
C SER A 54 -14.58 -1.75 13.71
N PHE A 55 -13.93 -0.58 13.66
CA PHE A 55 -12.89 -0.26 12.68
C PHE A 55 -11.74 -1.27 12.75
N PHE A 56 -11.19 -1.54 13.94
CA PHE A 56 -10.10 -2.51 14.07
C PHE A 56 -10.53 -3.92 13.66
N TYR A 57 -11.73 -4.36 14.05
CA TYR A 57 -12.25 -5.67 13.66
C TYR A 57 -12.30 -5.81 12.13
N TRP A 58 -12.97 -4.87 11.45
CA TRP A 58 -13.07 -4.88 9.98
C TRP A 58 -11.72 -4.70 9.29
N TYR A 59 -10.82 -3.87 9.83
CA TYR A 59 -9.48 -3.68 9.31
C TYR A 59 -8.68 -4.99 9.30
N TYR A 60 -8.65 -5.74 10.41
CA TYR A 60 -7.92 -7.01 10.46
C TYR A 60 -8.54 -8.08 9.56
N THR A 61 -9.87 -8.16 9.49
CA THR A 61 -10.55 -9.10 8.59
C THR A 61 -10.23 -8.80 7.13
N THR A 62 -10.35 -7.54 6.69
CA THR A 62 -10.10 -7.15 5.30
C THR A 62 -8.64 -7.31 4.90
N ILE A 63 -7.69 -6.90 5.75
CA ILE A 63 -6.26 -7.07 5.49
C ILE A 63 -5.90 -8.56 5.36
N THR A 64 -6.45 -9.42 6.20
CA THR A 64 -6.21 -10.87 6.12
C THR A 64 -6.68 -11.44 4.77
N VAL A 65 -7.88 -11.06 4.33
CA VAL A 65 -8.42 -11.49 3.02
C VAL A 65 -7.56 -10.96 1.87
N VAL A 66 -7.17 -9.68 1.91
CA VAL A 66 -6.31 -9.06 0.88
C VAL A 66 -4.96 -9.76 0.81
N ILE A 67 -4.35 -10.09 1.94
CA ILE A 67 -3.07 -10.81 1.98
C ILE A 67 -3.24 -12.19 1.35
N LEU A 68 -4.27 -12.96 1.71
CA LEU A 68 -4.53 -14.28 1.11
C LEU A 68 -4.68 -14.21 -0.41
N ILE A 69 -5.43 -13.23 -0.91
CA ILE A 69 -5.62 -13.04 -2.36
C ILE A 69 -4.29 -12.64 -3.01
N THR A 70 -3.56 -11.71 -2.41
CA THR A 70 -2.29 -11.21 -2.97
C THR A 70 -1.24 -12.31 -3.02
N THR A 71 -1.05 -13.06 -1.94
CA THR A 71 -0.06 -14.13 -1.87
C THR A 71 -0.39 -15.32 -2.76
N THR A 72 -1.66 -15.51 -3.12
CA THR A 72 -2.07 -16.60 -4.02
C THR A 72 -2.13 -16.13 -5.48
N MET A 73 -2.95 -15.12 -5.77
CA MET A 73 -3.27 -14.69 -7.14
C MET A 73 -2.15 -13.86 -7.77
N VAL A 74 -1.61 -12.86 -7.05
CA VAL A 74 -0.58 -11.98 -7.62
C VAL A 74 0.73 -12.73 -7.79
N VAL A 75 1.10 -13.56 -6.83
CA VAL A 75 2.28 -14.44 -6.93
C VAL A 75 2.13 -15.41 -8.10
N TYR A 76 0.95 -16.01 -8.28
CA TYR A 76 0.70 -16.88 -9.44
C TYR A 76 0.89 -16.14 -10.77
N ILE A 77 0.41 -14.90 -10.90
CA ILE A 77 0.59 -14.10 -12.12
C ILE A 77 2.07 -13.73 -12.35
N GLN A 78 2.78 -13.38 -11.28
CA GLN A 78 4.20 -13.05 -11.34
C GLN A 78 5.06 -14.25 -11.78
N ASP A 79 4.73 -15.46 -11.32
CA ASP A 79 5.48 -16.68 -11.61
C ASP A 79 5.12 -17.29 -12.99
N SER A 80 3.83 -17.30 -13.35
CA SER A 80 3.35 -18.01 -14.54
C SER A 80 3.27 -17.16 -15.82
N MET A 81 3.05 -15.84 -15.71
CA MET A 81 2.80 -14.98 -16.88
C MET A 81 3.95 -14.00 -17.12
N SER A 82 4.13 -13.04 -16.23
CA SER A 82 5.17 -12.03 -16.34
C SER A 82 5.31 -11.22 -15.06
N TRP A 83 6.55 -10.94 -14.69
CA TRP A 83 6.87 -9.99 -13.63
C TRP A 83 6.26 -8.61 -13.88
N ALA A 84 6.29 -8.10 -15.12
CA ALA A 84 5.81 -6.75 -15.44
C ALA A 84 4.31 -6.57 -15.11
N ILE A 85 3.47 -7.53 -15.52
CA ILE A 85 2.02 -7.52 -15.28
C ILE A 85 1.71 -7.65 -13.79
N GLY A 86 2.50 -8.47 -13.07
CA GLY A 86 2.36 -8.65 -11.63
C GLY A 86 2.62 -7.38 -10.81
N PHE A 87 3.48 -6.46 -11.27
CA PHE A 87 3.68 -5.15 -10.63
C PHE A 87 2.69 -4.07 -11.08
N GLU A 88 2.10 -4.23 -12.25
CA GLU A 88 1.08 -3.30 -12.76
C GLU A 88 -0.19 -3.34 -11.91
N ILE A 89 -0.62 -4.54 -11.48
CA ILE A 89 -1.85 -4.72 -10.70
C ILE A 89 -1.82 -3.91 -9.38
N PRO A 90 -0.81 -4.04 -8.49
CA PRO A 90 -0.72 -3.21 -7.29
C PRO A 90 -0.57 -1.71 -7.59
N THR A 91 0.10 -1.36 -8.69
CA THR A 91 0.32 0.04 -9.09
C THR A 91 -0.99 0.70 -9.50
N MET A 92 -1.83 0.02 -10.26
CA MET A 92 -3.14 0.50 -10.67
C MET A 92 -4.08 0.65 -9.46
N VAL A 93 -4.09 -0.32 -8.54
CA VAL A 93 -4.88 -0.25 -7.30
C VAL A 93 -4.45 0.95 -6.44
N MET A 94 -3.14 1.21 -6.35
CA MET A 94 -2.61 2.36 -5.62
C MET A 94 -3.01 3.68 -6.29
N ALA A 95 -2.92 3.78 -7.62
CA ALA A 95 -3.34 4.97 -8.36
C ALA A 95 -4.83 5.26 -8.16
N CYS A 96 -5.68 4.24 -8.25
CA CYS A 96 -7.11 4.35 -7.95
C CYS A 96 -7.35 4.83 -6.50
N SER A 97 -6.61 4.29 -5.53
CA SER A 97 -6.70 4.70 -4.12
C SER A 97 -6.35 6.17 -3.91
N ILE A 98 -5.31 6.68 -4.59
CA ILE A 98 -4.93 8.10 -4.53
C ILE A 98 -6.06 8.98 -5.11
N VAL A 99 -6.62 8.61 -6.25
CA VAL A 99 -7.74 9.35 -6.86
C VAL A 99 -8.94 9.38 -5.92
N LEU A 100 -9.32 8.25 -5.33
CA LEU A 100 -10.40 8.18 -4.36
C LEU A 100 -10.13 9.02 -3.11
N PHE A 101 -8.90 9.01 -2.60
CA PHE A 101 -8.50 9.86 -1.47
C PHE A 101 -8.63 11.35 -1.82
N LEU A 102 -8.15 11.78 -2.98
CA LEU A 102 -8.25 13.16 -3.45
C LEU A 102 -9.70 13.62 -3.70
N VAL A 103 -10.60 12.69 -4.04
CA VAL A 103 -12.03 13.00 -4.13
C VAL A 103 -12.65 13.10 -2.72
N ARG A 104 -12.30 12.18 -1.82
CA ARG A 104 -12.80 12.16 -0.43
C ARG A 104 -12.21 13.25 0.45
N THR A 105 -11.08 13.87 0.09
CA THR A 105 -10.52 15.02 0.84
C THR A 105 -11.45 16.20 0.97
N ARG A 106 -12.44 16.34 0.07
CA ARG A 106 -13.53 17.32 0.22
C ARG A 106 -14.48 17.05 1.41
N ILE A 107 -14.47 15.83 1.93
CA ILE A 107 -15.36 15.35 3.01
C ILE A 107 -14.58 15.17 4.33
N TYR A 108 -13.24 15.24 4.32
CA TYR A 108 -12.45 15.10 5.55
C TYR A 108 -12.63 16.31 6.49
N VAL A 109 -12.90 16.02 7.77
CA VAL A 109 -12.95 17.01 8.84
C VAL A 109 -11.54 17.52 9.10
N HIS A 110 -11.26 18.76 8.70
CA HIS A 110 -9.99 19.42 8.98
C HIS A 110 -10.04 20.00 10.39
N VAL A 111 -9.36 19.33 11.33
CA VAL A 111 -9.18 19.87 12.68
C VAL A 111 -8.21 21.05 12.59
N LYS A 112 -8.62 22.25 13.02
CA LYS A 112 -7.71 23.40 13.07
C LYS A 112 -6.59 23.08 14.06
N PRO A 113 -5.32 23.32 13.72
CA PRO A 113 -4.25 23.28 14.71
C PRO A 113 -4.52 24.37 15.76
N GLY A 114 -4.57 23.97 17.03
CA GLY A 114 -4.61 24.85 18.19
C GLY A 114 -3.21 25.19 18.68
#